data_AF-A0A7X5USL0-F1
#
_entry.id   AF-A0A7X5USL0-F1
#
_cell.length_a   1.000
_cell.length_b   1.000
_cell.length_c   1.000
_cell.angle_alpha   90.00
_cell.angle_beta   90.00
_cell.angle_gamma   90.00
#
_symmetry.space_group_name_H-M   'P 1'
#
loop_
_entity.id
_entity.type
_entity.pdbx_description
1 polymer ?
#
loop_
_entity_poly.entity_id
_entity_poly.type
_entity_poly.pdbx_seq_one_letter_code
_entity_poly.pdbx_strand_id
1 'polypeptide(L)' 'MKSAATDESGGLLVSFADGTHVHVGSDEEYESWALAGPGGMKVVCMPGGELAVWSGDES' A
#
# COMPACT_ATOMS: atom_id res chain seq x y z
N MET A 1 8.71 -12.53 11.23
CA MET A 1 7.83 -11.35 11.38
C MET A 1 7.11 -11.14 10.06
N LYS A 2 5.85 -10.66 10.08
CA LYS A 2 5.14 -10.25 8.86
C LYS A 2 5.14 -8.73 8.83
N SER A 3 5.47 -8.14 7.68
CA SER A 3 5.48 -6.69 7.50
C SER A 3 4.94 -6.32 6.12
N ALA A 4 4.42 -5.10 6.03
CA ALA A 4 4.05 -4.47 4.78
C ALA A 4 4.60 -3.04 4.79
N ALA A 5 5.17 -2.61 3.67
CA ALA A 5 5.72 -1.26 3.51
C ALA A 5 5.55 -0.79 2.07
N THR A 6 5.54 0.53 1.88
CA THR A 6 5.58 1.14 0.57
C THR A 6 7.01 1.52 0.19
N ASP A 7 7.39 1.40 -1.07
CA ASP A 7 8.62 1.94 -1.60
C ASP A 7 8.44 3.37 -2.16
N GLU A 8 9.55 4.00 -2.60
CA GLU A 8 9.55 5.37 -3.14
C GLU A 8 8.78 5.52 -4.45
N SER A 9 8.50 4.42 -5.15
CA SER A 9 7.69 4.38 -6.37
C SER A 9 6.21 4.08 -6.12
N GLY A 10 5.78 4.01 -4.86
CA GLY A 10 4.41 3.66 -4.49
C GLY A 10 4.09 2.17 -4.59
N GLY A 11 5.10 1.32 -4.76
CA GLY A 11 4.93 -0.14 -4.74
C GLY A 11 4.68 -0.65 -3.33
N LEU A 12 3.85 -1.69 -3.19
CA LEU A 12 3.59 -2.38 -1.93
C LEU A 12 4.45 -3.64 -1.83
N LEU A 13 5.30 -3.71 -0.80
CA LEU A 13 6.07 -4.91 -0.46
C LEU A 13 5.49 -5.58 0.78
N VAL A 14 5.04 -6.84 0.63
CA VAL A 14 4.61 -7.71 1.74
C VAL A 14 5.67 -8.78 1.96
N SER A 15 6.18 -8.88 3.18
CA SER A 15 7.22 -9.84 3.56
C SER A 15 6.69 -10.88 4.53
N PHE A 16 6.93 -12.16 4.22
CA PHE A 16 6.52 -13.30 5.04
C PHE A 16 7.70 -13.85 5.86
N ALA A 17 7.38 -14.61 6.91
CA ALA A 17 8.38 -15.12 7.85
C ALA A 17 9.29 -16.21 7.25
N ASP A 18 8.87 -16.83 6.14
CA ASP A 18 9.63 -17.83 5.39
C ASP A 18 10.59 -17.21 4.35
N GLY A 19 10.65 -15.87 4.28
CA GLY A 19 11.45 -15.14 3.30
C GLY A 19 10.76 -14.93 1.95
N THR A 20 9.50 -15.34 1.81
CA THR A 20 8.70 -15.02 0.62
C THR A 20 8.33 -13.55 0.62
N HIS A 21 8.35 -12.93 -0.56
CA HIS A 21 7.92 -11.55 -0.77
C HIS A 21 6.89 -11.46 -1.88
N VAL A 22 5.90 -10.59 -1.69
CA VAL A 22 4.99 -10.14 -2.75
C VAL A 22 5.26 -8.66 -2.97
N HIS A 23 5.56 -8.29 -4.22
CA HIS A 23 5.69 -6.89 -4.62
C HIS A 23 4.59 -6.57 -5.63
N VAL A 24 3.88 -5.48 -5.36
CA VAL A 24 2.87 -4.91 -6.27
C VAL A 24 3.35 -3.52 -6.64
N GLY A 25 3.89 -3.36 -7.85
CA GLY A 25 4.34 -2.06 -8.36
C GLY A 25 3.18 -1.12 -8.66
N SER A 26 3.51 0.15 -8.91
CA SER A 26 2.59 1.10 -9.49
C SER A 26 2.41 0.86 -10.99
N ASP A 27 1.23 1.18 -11.49
CA ASP A 27 0.89 1.26 -12.90
C ASP A 27 0.79 2.75 -13.31
N GLU A 28 1.14 3.07 -14.56
CA GLU A 28 1.14 4.46 -15.04
C GLU A 28 -0.28 5.01 -15.22
N GLU A 29 -1.27 4.17 -15.50
CA GLU A 29 -2.63 4.60 -15.83
C GLU A 29 -3.66 4.21 -14.76
N TYR A 30 -3.34 3.26 -13.88
CA TYR A 30 -4.32 2.69 -12.96
C TYR A 30 -3.88 2.70 -11.49
N GLU A 31 -4.89 2.81 -10.60
CA GLU A 31 -4.71 2.54 -9.18
C GLU A 31 -4.35 1.07 -8.97
N SER A 32 -3.17 0.81 -8.41
CA SER A 32 -2.58 -0.54 -8.45
C SER A 32 -2.90 -1.37 -7.21
N TRP A 33 -3.09 -0.72 -6.05
CA TRP A 33 -3.49 -1.36 -4.81
C TRP A 33 -4.12 -0.35 -3.84
N ALA A 34 -4.90 -0.87 -2.89
CA ALA A 34 -5.45 -0.10 -1.79
C ALA A 34 -5.36 -0.89 -0.48
N LEU A 35 -5.03 -0.18 0.60
CA LEU A 35 -5.12 -0.67 1.97
C LEU A 35 -6.28 0.06 2.67
N ALA A 36 -7.18 -0.71 3.26
CA ALA A 36 -8.21 -0.21 4.15
C ALA A 36 -7.86 -0.65 5.58
N GLY A 37 -7.71 0.33 6.48
CA GLY A 37 -7.38 0.12 7.88
C GLY A 37 -8.58 0.38 8.80
N PRO A 38 -8.43 0.07 10.10
CA PRO A 38 -9.40 0.45 11.12
C PRO A 38 -9.70 1.96 11.13
N GLY A 39 -10.87 2.34 11.65
CA GLY A 39 -11.30 3.75 11.75
C GLY A 39 -11.59 4.43 10.41
N GLY A 40 -11.60 3.69 9.29
CA GLY A 40 -11.77 4.27 7.95
C GLY A 40 -10.47 4.81 7.35
N MET A 41 -9.31 4.48 7.94
CA MET A 41 -8.02 4.74 7.32
C MET A 41 -7.98 4.12 5.92
N LYS A 42 -7.43 4.86 4.95
CA LYS A 42 -7.20 4.34 3.61
C LYS A 42 -5.85 4.80 3.07
N VAL A 43 -5.17 3.92 2.35
CA VAL A 43 -4.00 4.26 1.52
C VAL A 43 -4.23 3.68 0.13
N VAL A 44 -4.04 4.48 -0.91
CA VAL A 44 -4.19 4.06 -2.31
C VAL A 44 -2.95 4.47 -3.08
N CYS A 45 -2.42 3.55 -3.87
CA CYS A 45 -1.42 3.86 -4.90
C CYS A 45 -2.16 4.34 -6.15
N MET A 46 -2.03 5.64 -6.43
CA MET A 46 -2.58 6.33 -7.58
C MET A 46 -1.78 5.99 -8.85
N PRO A 47 -2.33 6.24 -10.04
CA PRO A 47 -1.57 6.16 -11.28
C PRO A 47 -0.25 6.93 -11.19
N GLY A 48 0.84 6.30 -11.64
CA GLY A 48 2.19 6.88 -11.58
C GLY A 48 2.88 6.79 -10.21
N GLY A 49 2.26 6.14 -9.22
CA GLY A 49 2.93 5.75 -7.96
C GLY A 49 2.76 6.72 -6.79
N GLU A 50 2.00 7.81 -6.94
CA GLU A 50 1.68 8.68 -5.80
C GLU A 50 0.81 7.93 -4.77
N LEU A 51 1.02 8.19 -3.47
CA LEU A 51 0.19 7.63 -2.41
C LEU A 51 -0.82 8.65 -1.91
N ALA A 52 -2.10 8.35 -2.10
CA ALA A 52 -3.17 9.08 -1.43
C ALA A 52 -3.48 8.43 -0.07
N VAL A 53 -3.40 9.21 1.01
CA VAL A 53 -3.57 8.74 2.39
C VAL A 53 -4.71 9.48 3.07
N TRP A 54 -5.65 8.71 3.63
CA TRP A 54 -6.73 9.20 4.47
C TRP A 54 -6.54 8.68 5.88
N SER A 55 -6.45 9.60 6.83
CA SER A 55 -6.55 9.25 8.25
C SER A 55 -8.03 9.06 8.57
N GLY A 56 -8.38 7.94 9.18
CA GLY A 56 -9.74 7.68 9.63
C GLY A 56 -10.17 8.64 10.75
N ASP A 57 -11.47 8.76 11.00
CA ASP A 57 -11.96 9.46 12.19
C ASP A 57 -11.74 8.57 13.42
N GLU A 58 -11.04 9.08 14.43
CA GLU A 58 -11.05 8.46 15.76
C GLU A 58 -12.47 8.65 16.34
N SER A 59 -13.22 7.56 16.45
CA SER A 59 -14.51 7.52 17.14
C SER A 59 -14.45 6.59 18.35
#